data_AF-A0A4Q0SDC3-F1
#
_entry.id   AF-A0A4Q0SDC3-F1
#
_cell.length_a   1.000
_cell.length_b   1.000
_cell.length_c   1.000
_cell.angle_alpha   90.00
_cell.angle_beta   90.00
_cell.angle_gamma   90.00
#
_symmetry.space_group_name_H-M   'P 1'
#
loop_
_entity.id
_entity.type
_entity.pdbx_description
1 polymer ?
#
loop_
_entity_poly.entity_id
_entity_poly.type
_entity_poly.pdbx_seq_one_letter_code
_entity_poly.pdbx_strand_id
1 'polypeptide(L)'
;MRALSLKSLRFAAVLGLMFGALSLGEARAANPLELNFWLSGPRYDGAVADCDKALPTIAAQFWEKESEFWNSSLKITGFSAVRETAFRPWQSDNIPRRYCTGDALLNDGKVRKVHFSIIEDGGFAGYGNGVEWCVVGVDRNWAYNPACRAAKP
;
A
#
# COMPACT_ATOMS: atom_id res chain seq x y z
N MET A 1 -11.46 -7.27 59.96
CA MET A 1 -11.78 -7.66 58.56
C MET A 1 -13.30 -7.68 58.43
N ARG A 2 -13.92 -6.71 57.73
CA ARG A 2 -15.38 -6.69 57.53
C ARG A 2 -15.74 -7.66 56.41
N ALA A 3 -16.50 -8.70 56.72
CA ALA A 3 -16.99 -9.66 55.73
C ALA A 3 -17.96 -8.94 54.77
N LEU A 4 -17.68 -8.99 53.47
CA LEU A 4 -18.60 -8.48 52.46
C LEU A 4 -19.88 -9.34 52.46
N SER A 5 -21.03 -8.68 52.51
CA SER A 5 -22.33 -9.34 52.46
C SER A 5 -22.53 -10.04 51.11
N LEU A 6 -23.13 -11.23 51.11
CA LEU A 6 -23.46 -11.96 49.88
C LEU A 6 -24.30 -11.11 48.90
N LYS A 7 -25.08 -10.16 49.43
CA LYS A 7 -25.85 -9.18 48.65
C LYS A 7 -24.96 -8.16 47.94
N SER A 8 -23.88 -7.70 48.57
CA SER A 8 -22.94 -6.76 47.95
C SER A 8 -22.08 -7.44 46.87
N LEU A 9 -21.74 -8.73 47.06
CA LEU A 9 -21.07 -9.53 46.02
C LEU A 9 -21.97 -9.76 44.79
N ARG A 10 -23.26 -10.04 45.00
CA ARG A 10 -24.23 -10.18 43.91
C ARG A 10 -24.44 -8.88 43.15
N PHE A 11 -24.54 -7.75 43.85
CA PHE A 11 -24.63 -6.44 43.22
C PHE A 11 -23.37 -6.12 42.39
N ALA A 12 -22.18 -6.39 42.93
CA ALA A 12 -20.92 -6.18 42.21
C ALA A 12 -20.82 -7.08 40.96
N ALA A 13 -21.27 -8.33 41.04
CA ALA A 13 -21.27 -9.26 39.90
C ALA A 13 -22.25 -8.81 38.81
N VAL A 14 -23.46 -8.35 39.17
CA VAL A 14 -24.45 -7.83 38.22
C VAL A 14 -23.94 -6.53 37.58
N LEU A 15 -23.33 -5.64 38.37
CA LEU A 15 -22.74 -4.41 37.83
C LEU A 15 -21.58 -4.73 36.88
N GLY A 16 -20.71 -5.69 37.24
CA GLY A 16 -19.60 -6.14 36.39
C GLY A 16 -20.08 -6.76 35.07
N LEU A 17 -21.15 -7.55 35.10
CA LEU A 17 -21.77 -8.12 33.89
C LEU A 17 -22.42 -7.04 33.02
N MET A 18 -23.09 -6.05 33.60
CA MET A 18 -23.66 -4.94 32.84
C MET A 18 -22.59 -4.06 32.19
N PHE A 19 -21.51 -3.73 32.90
CA PHE A 19 -20.40 -2.96 32.33
C PHE A 19 -19.62 -3.76 31.28
N GLY A 20 -19.48 -5.08 31.44
CA GLY A 20 -18.84 -5.95 30.45
C GLY A 20 -19.65 -6.16 29.17
N ALA A 21 -20.99 -6.08 29.24
CA ALA A 21 -21.84 -6.17 28.06
C ALA A 21 -21.85 -4.88 27.22
N LEU A 22 -21.61 -3.72 27.83
CA LEU A 22 -21.57 -2.42 27.15
C LEU A 22 -20.29 -2.20 26.31
N SER A 23 -19.24 -3.00 26.51
CA SER A 23 -17.99 -2.92 25.73
C SER A 23 -17.95 -3.82 24.49
N LEU A 24 -18.98 -4.63 24.25
CA LEU A 24 -19.10 -5.52 23.08
C LEU A 24 -19.75 -4.82 21.86
N GLY A 25 -19.45 -3.54 21.65
CA GLY A 25 -19.84 -2.85 20.43
C GLY A 25 -18.95 -3.31 19.28
N GLU A 26 -19.54 -3.95 18.26
CA GLU A 26 -18.87 -4.09 16.95
C GLU A 26 -18.55 -2.68 16.43
N ALA A 27 -17.30 -2.46 16.01
CA ALA A 27 -16.97 -1.27 15.23
C ALA A 27 -17.71 -1.33 13.89
N ARG A 28 -18.79 -0.57 13.75
CA ARG A 28 -19.56 -0.44 12.50
C ARG A 28 -19.11 0.82 11.76
N ALA A 29 -19.09 0.75 10.43
CA ALA A 29 -18.88 1.92 9.59
C ALA A 29 -19.99 2.96 9.80
N ALA A 30 -19.64 4.25 9.67
CA ALA A 30 -20.59 5.35 9.83
C ALA A 30 -21.77 5.24 8.85
N ASN A 31 -22.98 5.51 9.33
CA ASN A 31 -24.17 5.49 8.49
C ASN A 31 -24.34 6.81 7.70
N PRO A 32 -25.20 6.88 6.66
CA PRO A 32 -25.38 8.09 5.85
C PRO A 32 -25.82 9.36 6.61
N LEU A 33 -26.42 9.23 7.80
CA LEU A 33 -26.77 10.37 8.66
C LEU A 33 -25.60 10.82 9.54
N GLU A 34 -24.65 9.94 9.83
CA GLU A 34 -23.39 10.23 10.52
C GLU A 34 -22.31 10.78 9.58
N LEU A 35 -22.42 10.48 8.29
CA LEU A 35 -21.64 11.09 7.22
C LEU A 35 -22.12 12.55 7.03
N ASN A 36 -21.54 13.49 7.77
CA ASN A 36 -21.77 14.93 7.57
C ASN A 36 -21.20 15.44 6.21
N PHE A 37 -21.16 16.75 6.00
CA PHE A 37 -20.49 17.35 4.84
C PHE A 37 -19.00 16.96 4.83
N TRP A 38 -18.54 16.40 3.70
CA TRP A 38 -17.13 16.02 3.48
C TRP A 38 -16.59 14.83 4.31
N LEU A 39 -17.46 14.02 4.92
CA LEU A 39 -17.07 12.79 5.63
C LEU A 39 -17.10 11.52 4.76
N SER A 40 -17.23 11.65 3.44
CA SER A 40 -16.87 10.58 2.50
C SER A 40 -15.34 10.53 2.40
N GLY A 41 -14.69 9.92 3.40
CA GLY A 41 -13.26 9.62 3.29
C GLY A 41 -12.95 8.85 2.00
N PRO A 42 -11.69 8.87 1.52
CA PRO A 42 -11.31 8.13 0.33
C PRO A 42 -11.76 6.67 0.48
N ARG A 43 -12.63 6.22 -0.42
CA ARG A 43 -13.08 4.84 -0.45
C ARG A 43 -12.00 4.02 -1.13
N TYR A 44 -11.11 3.47 -0.31
CA TYR A 44 -10.05 2.57 -0.74
C TYR A 44 -10.62 1.19 -1.09
N ASP A 45 -11.36 1.15 -2.19
CA ASP A 45 -12.03 -0.04 -2.71
C ASP A 45 -11.04 -0.94 -3.46
N GLY A 46 -9.81 -0.49 -3.70
CA GLY A 46 -8.78 -1.22 -4.41
C GLY A 46 -8.84 -0.99 -5.91
N ALA A 47 -9.24 0.21 -6.35
CA ALA A 47 -9.30 0.61 -7.75
C ALA A 47 -7.90 0.85 -8.34
N VAL A 48 -7.09 -0.21 -8.35
CA VAL A 48 -5.69 -0.19 -8.79
C VAL A 48 -5.56 -0.73 -10.20
N ALA A 49 -4.89 0.04 -11.07
CA ALA A 49 -4.66 -0.33 -12.47
C ALA A 49 -3.88 -1.66 -12.62
N ASP A 50 -3.95 -2.26 -13.81
CA ASP A 50 -3.18 -3.46 -14.16
C ASP A 50 -1.68 -3.14 -14.29
N CYS A 51 -0.83 -4.15 -14.08
CA CYS A 51 0.63 -4.02 -14.13
C CYS A 51 1.13 -3.34 -15.42
N ASP A 52 0.55 -3.68 -16.58
CA ASP A 52 0.98 -3.16 -17.88
C ASP A 52 0.75 -1.65 -18.03
N LYS A 53 -0.23 -1.08 -17.30
CA LYS A 53 -0.55 0.34 -17.36
C LYS A 53 0.54 1.22 -16.75
N ALA A 54 1.35 0.67 -15.84
CA ALA A 54 2.44 1.39 -15.20
C ALA A 54 3.73 1.45 -16.05
N LEU A 55 3.88 0.56 -17.03
CA LEU A 55 5.14 0.40 -17.78
C LEU A 55 5.59 1.68 -18.51
N PRO A 56 4.72 2.44 -19.20
CA PRO A 56 5.13 3.69 -19.84
C PRO A 56 5.64 4.74 -18.84
N THR A 57 4.97 4.85 -17.68
CA THR A 57 5.38 5.75 -16.59
C THR A 57 6.74 5.36 -16.04
N ILE A 58 6.98 4.06 -15.80
CA ILE A 58 8.27 3.54 -15.31
C ILE A 58 9.36 3.86 -16.33
N ALA A 59 9.14 3.60 -17.62
CA ALA A 59 10.14 3.86 -18.66
C ALA A 59 10.51 5.36 -18.75
N ALA A 60 9.51 6.24 -18.70
CA ALA A 60 9.71 7.70 -18.75
C ALA A 60 10.48 8.20 -17.51
N GLN A 61 9.99 7.87 -16.30
CA GLN A 61 10.61 8.29 -15.04
C GLN A 61 12.01 7.68 -14.86
N PHE A 62 12.23 6.45 -15.34
CA PHE A 62 13.54 5.83 -15.32
C PHE A 62 14.55 6.61 -16.15
N TRP A 63 14.17 6.96 -17.38
CA TRP A 63 15.03 7.75 -18.26
C TRP A 63 15.30 9.14 -17.67
N GLU A 64 14.26 9.85 -17.23
CA GLU A 64 14.37 11.15 -16.56
C GLU A 64 15.34 11.07 -15.37
N LYS A 65 15.15 10.07 -14.49
CA LYS A 65 16.01 9.87 -13.33
C LYS A 65 17.47 9.63 -13.71
N GLU A 66 17.73 8.74 -14.66
CA GLU A 66 19.09 8.44 -15.12
C GLU A 66 19.75 9.63 -15.82
N SER A 67 19.01 10.39 -16.65
CA SER A 67 19.58 11.53 -17.36
C SER A 67 19.83 12.73 -16.46
N GLU A 68 18.88 13.07 -15.58
CA GLU A 68 18.93 14.32 -14.81
C GLU A 68 19.78 14.20 -13.55
N PHE A 69 19.67 13.09 -12.82
CA PHE A 69 20.33 12.94 -11.53
C PHE A 69 21.62 12.13 -11.57
N TRP A 70 21.78 11.25 -12.57
CA TRP A 70 22.91 10.32 -12.63
C TRP A 70 23.82 10.50 -13.84
N ASN A 71 23.52 11.47 -14.71
CA ASN A 71 24.24 11.73 -15.96
C ASN A 71 24.49 10.43 -16.76
N SER A 72 23.46 9.58 -16.82
CA SER A 72 23.50 8.29 -17.50
C SER A 72 22.52 8.27 -18.66
N SER A 73 22.93 7.68 -19.77
CA SER A 73 22.09 7.47 -20.95
C SER A 73 21.29 6.16 -20.87
N LEU A 74 21.23 5.52 -19.70
CA LEU A 74 20.49 4.27 -19.53
C LEU A 74 18.99 4.50 -19.80
N LYS A 75 18.40 3.61 -20.59
CA LYS A 75 16.97 3.65 -20.93
C LYS A 75 16.41 2.24 -20.92
N ILE A 76 15.17 2.10 -20.45
CA ILE A 76 14.40 0.88 -20.63
C ILE A 76 13.86 0.88 -22.06
N THR A 77 14.27 -0.11 -22.85
CA THR A 77 13.85 -0.28 -24.24
C THR A 77 12.68 -1.24 -24.39
N GLY A 78 12.40 -2.04 -23.36
CA GLY A 78 11.26 -2.94 -23.33
C GLY A 78 11.07 -3.61 -21.98
N PHE A 79 9.92 -4.26 -21.84
CA PHE A 79 9.59 -5.10 -20.69
C PHE A 79 9.20 -6.50 -21.15
N SER A 80 9.45 -7.48 -20.30
CA SER A 80 8.99 -8.86 -20.51
C SER A 80 8.66 -9.54 -19.18
N ALA A 81 7.98 -10.68 -19.24
CA ALA A 81 7.61 -11.47 -18.06
C ALA A 81 6.92 -10.66 -16.95
N VAL A 82 6.14 -9.64 -17.34
CA VAL A 82 5.39 -8.79 -16.41
C VAL A 82 4.26 -9.61 -15.81
N ARG A 83 4.21 -9.65 -14.48
CA ARG A 83 3.17 -10.34 -13.74
C ARG A 83 2.93 -9.69 -12.39
N GLU A 84 1.70 -9.83 -11.92
CA GLU A 84 1.36 -9.53 -10.54
C GLU A 84 2.07 -10.49 -9.58
N THR A 85 2.47 -9.96 -8.42
CA THR A 85 3.05 -10.73 -7.31
C THR A 85 2.18 -10.68 -6.07
N ALA A 86 1.44 -9.58 -5.84
CA ALA A 86 0.44 -9.47 -4.78
C ALA A 86 -0.55 -8.34 -5.07
N PHE A 87 -1.77 -8.49 -4.57
CA PHE A 87 -2.79 -7.46 -4.58
C PHE A 87 -3.32 -7.26 -3.17
N ARG A 88 -3.26 -6.02 -2.66
CA ARG A 88 -3.64 -5.64 -1.29
C ARG A 88 -3.00 -6.56 -0.22
N PRO A 89 -1.66 -6.73 -0.19
CA PRO A 89 -1.02 -7.66 0.74
C PRO A 89 -1.07 -7.24 2.21
N TRP A 90 -1.41 -5.98 2.50
CA TRP A 90 -1.44 -5.45 3.85
C TRP A 90 -2.85 -5.43 4.45
N GLN A 91 -2.95 -5.03 5.72
CA GLN A 91 -4.22 -4.92 6.44
C GLN A 91 -5.21 -4.00 5.70
N SER A 92 -6.51 -4.23 5.92
CA SER A 92 -7.61 -3.59 5.17
C SER A 92 -7.56 -2.06 5.16
N ASP A 93 -6.97 -1.47 6.19
CA ASP A 93 -7.00 -0.03 6.44
C ASP A 93 -5.85 0.73 5.76
N ASN A 94 -4.97 0.02 5.04
CA ASN A 94 -3.92 0.62 4.25
C ASN A 94 -4.39 0.98 2.83
N ILE A 95 -3.81 2.04 2.27
CA ILE A 95 -4.01 2.43 0.88
C ILE A 95 -3.72 1.22 -0.03
N PRO A 96 -4.69 0.78 -0.85
CA PRO A 96 -4.55 -0.40 -1.70
C PRO A 96 -3.40 -0.28 -2.69
N ARG A 97 -2.65 -1.38 -2.81
CA ARG A 97 -1.52 -1.50 -3.73
C ARG A 97 -1.57 -2.80 -4.51
N ARG A 98 -1.19 -2.75 -5.78
CA ARG A 98 -0.89 -3.91 -6.63
C ARG A 98 0.62 -3.98 -6.83
N TYR A 99 1.23 -5.08 -6.43
CA TYR A 99 2.65 -5.34 -6.63
C TYR A 99 2.86 -6.18 -7.88
N CYS A 100 3.85 -5.79 -8.66
CA CYS A 100 4.18 -6.45 -9.90
C CYS A 100 5.69 -6.63 -10.01
N THR A 101 6.09 -7.61 -10.82
CA THR A 101 7.48 -7.80 -11.22
C THR A 101 7.56 -8.03 -12.71
N GLY A 102 8.67 -7.65 -13.30
CA GLY A 102 8.99 -7.96 -14.69
C GLY A 102 10.50 -7.93 -14.93
N ASP A 103 10.85 -8.10 -16.19
CA ASP A 103 12.20 -7.96 -16.72
C ASP A 103 12.27 -6.71 -17.58
N ALA A 104 13.13 -5.76 -17.18
CA ALA A 104 13.42 -4.54 -17.92
C ALA A 104 14.63 -4.78 -18.82
N LEU A 105 14.43 -4.60 -20.13
CA LEU A 105 15.49 -4.62 -21.13
C LEU A 105 16.09 -3.22 -21.19
N LEU A 106 17.39 -3.11 -20.97
CA LEU A 106 18.10 -1.84 -20.98
C LEU A 106 18.97 -1.71 -22.24
N ASN A 107 19.20 -0.47 -22.67
CA ASN A 107 20.03 -0.15 -23.84
C ASN A 107 21.52 -0.50 -23.66
N ASP A 108 21.97 -0.91 -22.48
CA ASP A 108 23.30 -1.48 -22.24
C ASP A 108 23.37 -3.00 -22.54
N GLY A 109 22.29 -3.56 -23.10
CA GLY A 109 22.19 -4.97 -23.48
C GLY A 109 21.91 -5.91 -22.32
N LYS A 110 21.73 -5.40 -21.09
CA LYS A 110 21.48 -6.22 -19.91
C LYS A 110 20.01 -6.22 -19.53
N VAL A 111 19.50 -7.40 -19.24
CA VAL A 111 18.16 -7.58 -18.67
C VAL A 111 18.27 -7.52 -17.15
N ARG A 112 17.43 -6.71 -16.52
CA ARG A 112 17.39 -6.55 -15.06
C ARG A 112 15.97 -6.72 -14.55
N LYS A 113 15.83 -7.33 -13.37
CA LYS A 113 14.52 -7.43 -12.71
C LYS A 113 14.05 -6.04 -12.31
N VAL A 114 12.77 -5.76 -12.55
CA VAL A 114 12.07 -4.60 -12.04
C VAL A 114 10.97 -5.05 -11.08
N HIS A 115 10.88 -4.36 -9.95
CA HIS A 115 9.82 -4.50 -8.96
C HIS A 115 9.11 -3.17 -8.85
N PHE A 116 7.79 -3.18 -8.91
CA PHE A 116 7.00 -1.96 -8.86
C PHE A 116 5.67 -2.20 -8.18
N SER A 117 5.09 -1.13 -7.63
CA SER A 117 3.77 -1.12 -7.05
C SER A 117 2.94 0.03 -7.61
N ILE A 118 1.67 -0.27 -7.89
CA ILE A 118 0.66 0.69 -8.29
C ILE A 118 -0.21 0.96 -7.06
N ILE A 119 -0.43 2.23 -6.73
CA ILE A 119 -1.00 2.68 -5.45
C ILE A 119 -2.27 3.48 -5.76
N GLU A 120 -3.40 3.07 -5.19
CA GLU A 120 -4.65 3.84 -5.28
C GLU A 120 -4.44 5.23 -4.66
N ASP A 121 -4.85 6.28 -5.37
CA ASP A 121 -4.64 7.68 -5.00
C ASP A 121 -3.18 8.04 -4.61
N GLY A 122 -2.21 7.27 -5.11
CA GLY A 122 -0.78 7.52 -4.88
C GLY A 122 -0.15 8.49 -5.88
N GLY A 123 -0.93 9.04 -6.81
CA GLY A 123 -0.45 9.98 -7.82
C GLY A 123 -0.16 11.38 -7.24
N PHE A 124 0.21 12.32 -8.12
CA PHE A 124 0.51 13.68 -7.70
C PHE A 124 -0.69 14.32 -7.00
N ALA A 125 -0.50 14.78 -5.77
CA ALA A 125 -1.55 15.35 -4.91
C ALA A 125 -2.79 14.44 -4.75
N GLY A 126 -2.61 13.11 -4.80
CA GLY A 126 -3.69 12.15 -4.69
C GLY A 126 -4.46 11.89 -6.00
N TYR A 127 -4.04 12.50 -7.11
CA TYR A 127 -4.72 12.33 -8.38
C TYR A 127 -4.30 11.04 -9.08
N GLY A 128 -5.22 10.07 -9.14
CA GLY A 128 -5.04 8.82 -9.85
C GLY A 128 -4.05 7.86 -9.19
N ASN A 129 -3.68 6.82 -9.94
CA ASN A 129 -2.79 5.78 -9.45
C ASN A 129 -1.33 6.27 -9.38
N GLY A 130 -0.69 6.09 -8.22
CA GLY A 130 0.75 6.28 -8.03
C GLY A 130 1.53 5.08 -8.53
N VAL A 131 2.74 5.31 -9.04
CA VAL A 131 3.64 4.24 -9.49
C VAL A 131 4.98 4.39 -8.77
N GLU A 132 5.30 3.42 -7.93
CA GLU A 132 6.61 3.29 -7.28
C GLU A 132 7.36 2.11 -7.91
N TRP A 133 8.66 2.26 -8.19
CA TRP A 133 9.43 1.25 -8.91
C TRP A 133 10.90 1.20 -8.50
N CYS A 134 11.53 0.04 -8.73
CA CYS A 134 12.95 -0.21 -8.51
C CYS A 134 13.50 -1.23 -9.51
N VAL A 135 14.58 -0.87 -10.19
CA VAL A 135 15.33 -1.76 -11.10
C VAL A 135 16.53 -2.33 -10.36
N VAL A 136 16.58 -3.66 -10.24
CA VAL A 136 17.63 -4.37 -9.48
C VAL A 136 18.99 -4.08 -10.10
N GLY A 137 19.92 -3.60 -9.28
CA GLY A 137 21.28 -3.23 -9.72
C GLY A 137 21.40 -1.83 -10.32
N VAL A 138 20.32 -1.05 -10.37
CA VAL A 138 20.32 0.37 -10.79
C VAL A 138 19.71 1.28 -9.72
N ASP A 139 19.40 0.75 -8.52
CA ASP A 139 19.00 1.55 -7.36
C ASP A 139 20.19 2.28 -6.73
N ARG A 140 20.64 3.35 -7.39
CA ARG A 140 21.85 4.11 -7.03
C ARG A 140 21.79 4.79 -5.67
N ASN A 141 20.59 5.21 -5.25
CA ASN A 141 20.36 5.88 -3.97
C ASN A 141 19.86 4.94 -2.87
N TRP A 142 19.85 3.63 -3.12
CA TRP A 142 19.43 2.61 -2.15
C TRP A 142 18.04 2.84 -1.57
N ALA A 143 17.13 3.40 -2.39
CA ALA A 143 15.78 3.72 -1.95
C ALA A 143 14.98 2.47 -1.54
N TYR A 144 15.30 1.31 -2.12
CA TYR A 144 14.59 0.06 -1.89
C TYR A 144 15.51 -1.10 -1.47
N ASN A 145 16.58 -0.79 -0.74
CA ASN A 145 17.60 -1.76 -0.34
C ASN A 145 17.04 -2.90 0.56
N PRO A 146 17.62 -4.12 0.54
CA PRO A 146 18.60 -4.66 -0.40
C PRO A 146 18.03 -5.19 -1.69
N ALA A 147 18.67 -4.87 -2.83
CA ALA A 147 18.32 -5.38 -4.16
C ALA A 147 16.81 -5.24 -4.47
N CYS A 148 16.26 -4.04 -4.27
CA CYS A 148 14.84 -3.73 -4.44
C CYS A 148 13.89 -4.58 -3.56
N ARG A 149 14.35 -5.11 -2.42
CA ARG A 149 13.51 -5.88 -1.50
C ARG A 149 12.36 -5.03 -0.93
N ALA A 150 12.60 -3.76 -0.63
CA ALA A 150 11.54 -2.90 -0.09
C ALA A 150 10.49 -2.47 -1.14
N ALA A 151 10.73 -2.73 -2.44
CA ALA A 151 9.75 -2.51 -3.51
C ALA A 151 8.83 -3.74 -3.69
N LYS A 152 8.98 -4.77 -2.86
CA LYS A 152 8.16 -5.99 -2.86
C LYS A 152 7.19 -5.96 -1.66
N PRO A 153 6.15 -6.81 -1.67
CA PRO A 153 5.30 -7.02 -0.51
C PRO A 153 6.08 -7.42 0.74
#